data_AF-A0A2D6AIW2-F1
#
_entry.id   AF-A0A2D6AIW2-F1
#
_cell.length_a   1.000
_cell.length_b   1.000
_cell.length_c   1.000
_cell.angle_alpha   90.00
_cell.angle_beta   90.00
_cell.angle_gamma   90.00
#
_symmetry.space_group_name_H-M   'P 1'
#
loop_
_entity.id
_entity.type
_entity.pdbx_description
1 polymer ?
#
loop_
_entity_poly.entity_id
_entity_poly.type
_entity_poly.pdbx_seq_one_letter_code
_entity_poly.pdbx_strand_id
1 'polypeptide(L)'
;MTKLVQIVLEHGQYHLREIIINSTHITSIIPDNSMAGLNANGKLPEGLHEAQQFSKITFTNGKEIVAVGNPDMIGAKTKKVLHG
;
A
#
# COMPACT_ATOMS: atom_id res chain seq x y z
N MET A 1 -10.03 -11.76 2.91
CA MET A 1 -9.31 -11.17 1.76
C MET A 1 -9.58 -9.68 1.74
N THR A 2 -8.54 -8.85 1.67
CA THR A 2 -8.66 -7.39 1.83
C THR A 2 -8.26 -6.68 0.54
N LYS A 3 -9.14 -5.83 0.03
CA LYS A 3 -8.87 -4.99 -1.15
C LYS A 3 -8.08 -3.75 -0.74
N LEU A 4 -6.95 -3.51 -1.40
CA LEU A 4 -6.10 -2.33 -1.25
C LEU A 4 -5.76 -1.75 -2.62
N VAL A 5 -5.25 -0.52 -2.62
CA VAL A 5 -4.67 0.10 -3.80
C VAL A 5 -3.16 0.08 -3.64
N GLN A 6 -2.45 -0.47 -4.61
CA GLN A 6 -1.00 -0.54 -4.66
C GLN A 6 -0.46 0.48 -5.66
N ILE A 7 0.72 1.03 -5.36
CA ILE A 7 1.51 1.81 -6.31
C ILE A 7 2.49 0.85 -7.00
N VAL A 8 2.50 0.86 -8.32
CA VAL A 8 3.48 0.13 -9.15
C VAL A 8 4.24 1.11 -10.02
N LEU A 9 5.53 0.82 -10.25
CA LEU A 9 6.33 1.50 -11.25
C LEU A 9 6.42 0.60 -12.48
N GLU A 10 5.79 1.00 -13.58
CA GLU A 10 5.82 0.28 -14.86
C GLU A 10 6.32 1.24 -15.95
N HIS A 11 7.33 0.83 -16.72
CA HIS A 11 7.93 1.65 -17.79
C HIS A 11 8.34 3.08 -17.35
N GLY A 12 8.79 3.24 -16.10
CA GLY A 12 9.21 4.54 -15.56
C GLY A 12 8.06 5.46 -15.13
N GLN A 13 6.81 4.99 -15.20
CA GLN A 13 5.63 5.71 -14.74
C GLN A 13 5.00 4.99 -13.56
N TYR A 14 4.55 5.77 -12.57
CA TYR A 14 3.79 5.23 -11.46
C TYR A 14 2.35 4.97 -11.90
N HIS A 15 1.77 3.87 -11.45
CA HIS A 15 0.37 3.53 -11.67
C HIS A 15 -0.28 3.04 -10.38
N LEU A 16 -1.59 3.25 -10.27
CA LEU A 16 -2.41 2.69 -9.21
C LEU A 16 -3.01 1.37 -9.71
N ARG A 17 -2.86 0.32 -8.92
CA ARG A 17 -3.46 -0.99 -9.19
C ARG A 17 -4.23 -1.46 -7.97
N GLU A 18 -5.48 -1.84 -8.18
CA GLU A 18 -6.25 -2.52 -7.14
C GLU A 18 -5.73 -3.95 -6.95
N ILE A 19 -5.47 -4.31 -5.69
CA ILE A 19 -5.00 -5.63 -5.32
C ILE A 19 -5.86 -6.21 -4.21
N ILE A 20 -5.91 -7.53 -4.15
CA ILE A 20 -6.52 -8.27 -3.07
C ILE A 20 -5.40 -9.02 -2.35
N ILE A 21 -5.22 -8.73 -1.07
CA ILE A 21 -4.17 -9.36 -0.27
C ILE A 21 -4.77 -10.33 0.75
N ASN A 22 -4.03 -11.40 1.00
CA ASN A 22 -4.30 -12.32 2.09
C ASN A 22 -3.47 -11.90 3.31
N SER A 23 -4.16 -11.58 4.41
CA SER A 23 -3.58 -11.16 5.67
C SER A 23 -2.68 -12.21 6.31
N THR A 24 -2.93 -13.49 6.05
CA THR A 24 -2.15 -14.61 6.62
C THR A 24 -0.68 -14.60 6.17
N HIS A 25 -0.37 -13.98 5.02
CA HIS A 25 0.99 -13.96 4.46
C HIS A 25 1.70 -12.63 4.67
N ILE A 26 1.14 -11.71 5.47
CA ILE A 26 1.78 -10.42 5.77
C ILE A 26 2.72 -10.61 6.95
N THR A 27 3.97 -10.21 6.80
CA THR A 27 4.96 -10.21 7.89
C THR A 27 5.06 -8.84 8.55
N SER A 28 4.98 -7.75 7.78
CA SER A 28 5.08 -6.40 8.31
C SER A 28 4.28 -5.40 7.47
N ILE A 29 3.87 -4.31 8.14
CA ILE A 29 3.28 -3.12 7.52
C ILE A 29 3.96 -1.92 8.19
N ILE A 30 4.69 -1.13 7.42
CA ILE A 30 5.44 0.02 7.92
C ILE A 30 5.13 1.27 7.07
N PRO A 31 5.22 2.49 7.62
CA PRO A 31 4.95 3.70 6.85
C PRO A 31 6.01 3.91 5.76
N ASP A 32 5.59 4.40 4.59
CA ASP A 32 6.47 4.75 3.48
C ASP A 32 6.39 6.25 3.17
N ASN A 33 7.39 7.00 3.61
CA ASN A 33 7.49 8.44 3.40
C ASN A 33 8.07 8.81 2.02
N SER A 34 8.68 7.86 1.30
CA SER A 34 9.27 8.14 -0.01
C SER A 34 8.19 8.47 -1.05
N MET A 35 7.06 7.75 -1.00
CA MET A 35 5.91 8.00 -1.85
C MET A 35 5.20 9.32 -1.53
N ALA A 36 5.22 9.78 -0.27
CA ALA A 36 4.67 11.08 0.10
C ALA A 36 5.42 12.22 -0.60
N GLY A 37 6.75 12.13 -0.68
CA GLY A 37 7.56 13.07 -1.44
C GLY A 37 7.26 13.04 -2.94
N LEU A 38 7.04 11.85 -3.52
CA LEU A 38 6.69 11.72 -4.94
C LEU A 38 5.29 12.26 -5.26
N ASN A 39 4.33 12.07 -4.34
CA ASN A 39 2.98 12.60 -4.45
C ASN A 39 2.99 14.14 -4.47
N ALA A 40 3.70 14.76 -3.51
CA ALA A 40 3.83 16.21 -3.42
C ALA A 40 4.50 16.85 -4.65
N ASN A 41 5.35 16.09 -5.35
CA ASN A 41 6.00 16.52 -6.58
C ASN A 41 5.20 16.19 -7.86
N GLY A 42 3.95 15.73 -7.74
CA GLY A 42 3.09 15.39 -8.87
C GLY A 42 3.57 14.18 -9.69
N LYS A 43 4.44 13.33 -9.11
CA LYS A 43 4.99 12.14 -9.79
C LYS A 43 4.12 10.89 -9.65
N LEU A 44 3.15 10.91 -8.72
CA LEU A 44 2.18 9.83 -8.59
C LEU A 44 0.94 10.11 -9.46
N PRO A 45 0.17 9.06 -9.83
CA PRO A 45 -1.02 9.21 -10.65
C PRO A 45 -2.06 10.16 -10.04
N GLU A 46 -2.81 10.82 -10.92
CA GLU A 46 -3.94 11.67 -10.55
C GLU A 46 -4.99 10.89 -9.72
N GLY A 47 -5.69 11.61 -8.84
CA GLY A 47 -6.71 11.03 -7.95
C GLY A 47 -6.22 10.65 -6.55
N LEU A 48 -4.93 10.84 -6.25
CA LEU A 48 -4.42 10.79 -4.88
C LEU A 48 -4.56 12.16 -4.20
N HIS A 49 -5.02 12.16 -2.96
CA HIS A 49 -5.03 13.36 -2.14
C HIS A 49 -3.60 13.77 -1.75
N GLU A 50 -3.28 15.06 -1.61
CA GLU A 50 -1.93 15.50 -1.24
C GLU A 50 -1.47 14.91 0.11
N ALA A 51 -2.38 14.92 1.09
CA ALA A 51 -2.20 14.31 2.41
C ALA A 51 -2.31 12.76 2.42
N GLN A 52 -2.23 12.10 1.26
CA GLN A 52 -2.29 10.65 1.20
C GLN A 52 -1.09 10.03 1.91
N GLN A 53 -1.36 9.06 2.77
CA GLN A 53 -0.34 8.26 3.44
C GLN A 53 -0.11 6.96 2.67
N PHE A 54 1.10 6.41 2.78
CA PHE A 54 1.50 5.18 2.12
C PHE A 54 2.15 4.24 3.13
N SER A 55 2.07 2.94 2.86
CA SER A 55 2.70 1.91 3.67
C SER A 55 3.36 0.86 2.79
N LYS A 56 4.53 0.41 3.22
CA LYS A 56 5.20 -0.75 2.66
C LYS A 56 4.69 -2.00 3.38
N ILE A 57 4.26 -2.98 2.61
CA ILE A 57 3.80 -4.28 3.10
C ILE A 57 4.81 -5.32 2.65
N THR A 58 5.36 -6.06 3.61
CA THR A 58 6.25 -7.19 3.34
C THR A 58 5.46 -8.48 3.54
N PHE A 59 5.64 -9.42 2.62
CA PHE A 59 5.02 -10.75 2.67
C PHE A 59 6.01 -11.82 3.11
N THR A 60 5.51 -12.97 3.55
CA THR A 60 6.31 -14.12 3.99
C THR A 60 7.23 -14.68 2.90
N ASN A 61 6.87 -14.50 1.63
CA ASN A 61 7.71 -14.89 0.49
C ASN A 61 8.78 -13.85 0.11
N GLY A 62 8.99 -12.82 0.94
CA GLY A 62 9.96 -11.75 0.70
C GLY A 62 9.51 -10.71 -0.33
N LYS A 63 8.31 -10.84 -0.91
CA LYS A 63 7.74 -9.81 -1.78
C LYS A 63 7.42 -8.56 -0.95
N GLU A 64 7.74 -7.40 -1.50
CA GLU A 64 7.35 -6.10 -0.94
C GLU A 64 6.43 -5.37 -1.92
N ILE A 65 5.44 -4.68 -1.38
CA ILE A 65 4.59 -3.77 -2.16
C ILE A 65 4.40 -2.46 -1.40
N VAL A 66 4.08 -1.40 -2.13
CA VAL A 66 3.65 -0.14 -1.52
C VAL A 66 2.16 0.04 -1.74
N ALA A 67 1.41 0.20 -0.65
CA ALA A 67 -0.02 0.38 -0.65
C ALA A 67 -0.41 1.77 -0.17
N VAL A 68 -1.53 2.26 -0.69
CA VAL A 68 -2.14 3.53 -0.30
C VAL A 68 -2.87 3.34 1.03
N GLY A 69 -2.48 4.11 2.03
CA GLY A 69 -2.99 4.04 3.40
C GLY A 69 -1.88 4.06 4.45
N ASN A 70 -2.22 4.45 5.68
CA ASN A 70 -1.33 4.30 6.82
C ASN A 70 -1.33 2.86 7.38
N PRO A 71 -0.29 2.47 8.14
CA PRO A 71 -0.14 1.10 8.64
C PRO A 71 -1.31 0.65 9.52
N ASP A 72 -1.84 1.54 10.36
CA ASP A 72 -2.93 1.23 11.29
C ASP A 72 -4.24 0.91 10.54
N MET A 73 -4.58 1.71 9.53
CA MET A 73 -5.76 1.47 8.69
C MET A 73 -5.62 0.16 7.92
N ILE A 74 -4.45 -0.09 7.31
CA ILE A 74 -4.21 -1.32 6.55
C ILE A 74 -4.24 -2.52 7.51
N GLY A 75 -3.61 -2.42 8.68
CA GLY A 75 -3.62 -3.42 9.74
C GLY A 75 -5.03 -3.72 10.25
N ALA A 76 -5.88 -2.71 10.46
CA ALA A 76 -7.27 -2.89 10.86
C ALA A 76 -8.09 -3.62 9.77
N LYS A 77 -7.86 -3.27 8.49
CA LYS A 77 -8.52 -3.92 7.35
C LYS A 77 -8.09 -5.37 7.14
N THR A 78 -6.88 -5.74 7.54
CA THR A 78 -6.34 -7.10 7.42
C THR A 78 -6.62 -7.96 8.65
N LYS A 79 -6.61 -7.39 9.87
CA LYS A 79 -6.93 -8.11 11.12
C LYS A 79 -8.41 -8.50 11.26
N LYS A 80 -9.34 -7.75 10.64
CA LYS A 80 -10.78 -8.07 10.67
C LYS A 80 -11.15 -9.45 10.11
N VAL A 81 -10.20 -10.17 9.50
CA VAL A 81 -10.42 -11.49 8.90
C VAL A 81 -10.00 -12.65 9.83
N LEU A 82 -9.39 -12.37 10.99
CA LEU A 82 -8.90 -13.40 11.93
C LEU A 82 -9.88 -13.77 13.06
N HIS A 83 -11.05 -13.12 13.13
CA HIS A 83 -12.10 -13.40 14.13
C HIS A 83 -13.47 -13.65 13.49
N GLY A 84 -13.50 -14.20 12.27
CA GLY A 84 -14.72 -14.64 11.59
C GLY A 84 -14.73 -16.15 11.43
#